data_AF-V9I9P3-F1
#
_entry.id   AF-V9I9P3-F1
#
_cell.length_a   1.000
_cell.length_b   1.000
_cell.length_c   1.000
_cell.angle_alpha   90.00
_cell.angle_beta   90.00
_cell.angle_gamma   90.00
#
_symmetry.space_group_name_H-M   'P 1'
#
loop_
_entity.id
_entity.type
_entity.pdbx_description
1 polymer ?
#
loop_
_entity_poly.entity_id
_entity_poly.type
_entity_poly.pdbx_seq_one_letter_code
_entity_poly.pdbx_strand_id
1 'polypeptide(L)'
;MVIFLWLSIILQMFEMLGFALELSYVSILRAPRPLIMIRFLRVFLKFSMPKARINQIFKRSSQQIYNVTLFFLFFMSLYGLLGVQFFGELKNHCVLNTTTDPTNITINSLAIPDTFCSTDPESGYQCPEGMTCMKLQLSKYIMGFNGFDEFATSIFTVYQAASQEGWVFIMYRAIDSLPAWRAVLYFSTMIFFLAWLVKNVFIAVITETFNEIRVQFQQMWGVRGHISNNTASQILTGDDNGWKLVTLDENKHGGLASPICHAILRSPHFRMVVMFVILANGITTATMSFKHDEKPRHTYYDNYYYAEIAFTIFLDLETLFKIWCLGFRSYYKHSIHKFELLLAIGTTIHIIPFFYLSGFTYFQVSIFIFIQF
;
A
#
# COMPACT_ATOMS: atom_id res chain seq x y z
N MET A 1 -24.49 17.84 -1.77
CA MET A 1 -23.47 17.71 -0.70
C MET A 1 -23.84 18.45 0.58
N VAL A 2 -24.08 19.76 0.54
CA VAL A 2 -24.49 20.53 1.74
C VAL A 2 -25.80 20.00 2.34
N ILE A 3 -26.76 19.61 1.50
CA ILE A 3 -28.02 18.99 1.93
C ILE A 3 -27.79 17.66 2.69
N PHE A 4 -26.93 16.78 2.16
CA PHE A 4 -26.57 15.52 2.83
C PHE A 4 -25.81 15.72 4.15
N LEU A 5 -25.10 16.84 4.28
CA LEU A 5 -24.43 17.23 5.52
C LEU A 5 -25.41 17.65 6.60
N TRP A 6 -26.33 18.54 6.25
CA TRP A 6 -27.41 18.94 7.15
C TRP A 6 -28.26 17.74 7.55
N LEU A 7 -28.61 16.88 6.59
CA LEU A 7 -29.34 15.63 6.87
C LEU A 7 -28.57 14.71 7.82
N SER A 8 -27.27 14.51 7.61
CA SER A 8 -26.44 13.69 8.52
C SER A 8 -26.31 14.31 9.92
N ILE A 9 -26.23 15.63 10.05
CA ILE A 9 -26.16 16.33 11.34
C ILE A 9 -27.50 16.22 12.07
N ILE A 10 -28.61 16.43 11.36
CA ILE A 10 -29.97 16.29 11.89
C ILE A 10 -30.21 14.86 12.40
N LEU A 11 -29.77 13.85 11.65
CA LEU A 11 -29.87 12.44 12.06
C LEU A 11 -28.95 12.06 13.22
N GLN A 12 -27.80 12.73 13.36
CA GLN A 12 -26.94 12.57 14.54
C GLN A 12 -27.60 13.21 15.77
N MET A 13 -28.25 14.36 15.60
CA MET A 13 -29.01 15.03 16.65
C MET A 13 -30.19 14.18 17.12
N PHE A 14 -30.98 13.61 16.21
CA PHE A 14 -32.11 12.73 16.56
C PHE A 14 -31.70 11.45 17.31
N GLU A 15 -30.52 10.89 17.04
CA GLU A 15 -29.96 9.75 17.77
C GLU A 15 -29.45 10.16 19.17
N MET A 16 -28.74 11.29 19.29
CA MET A 16 -28.30 11.84 20.58
C MET A 16 -29.47 12.21 21.50
N LEU A 17 -30.61 12.61 20.91
CA LEU A 17 -31.86 12.90 21.62
C LEU A 17 -32.71 11.64 21.91
N GLY A 18 -32.26 10.45 21.50
CA GLY A 18 -32.95 9.18 21.76
C GLY A 18 -34.23 8.94 20.94
N PHE A 19 -34.53 9.78 19.94
CA PHE A 19 -35.70 9.62 19.08
C PHE A 19 -35.54 8.53 18.00
N ALA A 20 -34.30 8.16 17.68
CA ALA A 20 -33.99 7.13 16.70
C ALA A 20 -33.32 5.92 17.37
N LEU A 21 -33.82 4.72 17.07
CA LEU A 21 -33.21 3.45 17.47
C LEU A 21 -31.78 3.34 16.88
N GLU A 22 -30.80 2.94 17.69
CA GLU A 22 -29.37 2.80 17.31
C GLU A 22 -29.13 1.89 16.08
N LEU A 23 -30.02 0.93 15.80
CA LEU A 23 -29.93 0.00 14.67
C LEU A 23 -30.97 0.22 13.55
N SER A 24 -31.42 1.46 13.35
CA SER A 24 -32.38 1.75 12.28
C SER A 24 -31.74 1.84 10.88
N TYR A 25 -32.47 1.41 9.83
CA TYR A 25 -32.11 1.63 8.42
C TYR A 25 -31.87 3.10 8.08
N VAL A 26 -32.36 4.03 8.91
CA VAL A 26 -32.10 5.47 8.83
C VAL A 26 -30.60 5.80 8.90
N SER A 27 -29.78 4.93 9.49
CA SER A 27 -28.31 5.06 9.50
C SER A 27 -27.68 5.00 8.09
N ILE A 28 -28.35 4.43 7.09
CA ILE A 28 -27.88 4.42 5.69
C ILE A 28 -27.77 5.86 5.13
N LEU A 29 -28.59 6.79 5.61
CA LEU A 29 -28.52 8.20 5.22
C LEU A 29 -27.21 8.88 5.68
N ARG A 30 -26.41 8.24 6.55
CA ARG A 30 -25.05 8.68 6.93
C ARG A 30 -23.97 8.25 5.94
N ALA A 31 -24.25 7.32 5.03
CA ALA A 31 -23.28 6.83 4.02
C ALA A 31 -22.60 7.93 3.18
N PRO A 32 -23.24 9.08 2.87
CA PRO A 32 -22.58 10.19 2.16
C PRO A 32 -21.60 11.01 3.00
N ARG A 33 -21.55 10.85 4.33
CA ARG A 33 -20.72 11.67 5.24
C ARG A 33 -19.21 11.62 4.92
N PRO A 34 -18.59 10.47 4.58
CA PRO A 34 -17.17 10.44 4.20
C PRO A 34 -16.84 11.30 2.96
N LEU A 35 -17.82 11.60 2.10
CA LEU A 35 -17.62 12.45 0.91
C LEU A 35 -17.23 13.89 1.27
N ILE A 36 -17.42 14.35 2.52
CA ILE A 36 -16.93 15.66 3.01
C ILE A 36 -15.43 15.82 2.75
N MET A 37 -14.66 14.72 2.84
CA MET A 37 -13.22 14.72 2.62
C MET A 37 -12.83 15.30 1.25
N ILE A 38 -13.70 15.18 0.24
CA ILE A 38 -13.51 15.78 -1.10
C ILE A 38 -13.35 17.31 -1.01
N ARG A 39 -14.03 17.98 -0.05
CA ARG A 39 -13.91 19.44 0.14
C ARG A 39 -12.51 19.83 0.62
N PHE A 40 -11.93 19.05 1.53
CA PHE A 40 -10.56 19.24 2.00
C PHE A 40 -9.56 18.99 0.85
N LEU A 41 -9.72 17.89 0.12
CA LEU A 41 -8.87 17.54 -1.03
C LEU A 41 -8.95 18.58 -2.16
N ARG A 42 -10.08 19.26 -2.35
CA ARG A 42 -10.25 20.31 -3.37
C ARG A 42 -9.22 21.43 -3.24
N VAL A 43 -8.74 21.74 -2.03
CA VAL A 43 -7.71 22.76 -1.82
C VAL A 43 -6.39 22.36 -2.48
N PHE A 44 -6.04 21.07 -2.41
CA PHE A 44 -4.84 20.51 -3.06
C PHE A 44 -5.04 20.24 -4.56
N LEU A 45 -6.28 20.02 -5.01
CA LEU A 45 -6.64 19.78 -6.42
C LEU A 45 -6.72 21.07 -7.27
N LYS A 46 -6.19 22.21 -6.80
CA LYS A 46 -6.02 23.41 -7.63
C LYS A 46 -4.85 23.21 -8.57
N PHE A 47 -5.11 22.51 -9.68
CA PHE A 47 -4.13 22.32 -10.74
C PHE A 47 -3.73 23.67 -11.36
N SER A 48 -2.43 23.87 -11.59
CA SER A 48 -1.91 25.04 -12.32
C SER A 48 -2.26 25.02 -13.82
N MET A 49 -2.93 23.96 -14.30
CA MET A 49 -3.27 23.77 -15.71
C MET A 49 -4.62 24.42 -16.07
N PRO A 50 -4.76 25.01 -17.27
CA PRO A 50 -6.06 25.47 -17.78
C PRO A 50 -7.07 24.34 -17.88
N LYS A 51 -8.33 24.60 -17.47
CA LYS A 51 -9.43 23.60 -17.48
C LYS A 51 -9.64 22.95 -18.85
N ALA A 52 -9.45 23.70 -19.94
CA ALA A 52 -9.60 23.17 -21.30
C ALA A 52 -8.63 22.02 -21.61
N ARG A 53 -7.35 22.14 -21.20
CA ARG A 53 -6.35 21.08 -21.39
C ARG A 53 -6.64 19.87 -20.52
N ILE A 54 -7.05 20.10 -19.27
CA ILE A 54 -7.47 19.03 -18.36
C ILE A 54 -8.64 18.24 -18.97
N ASN A 55 -9.68 18.92 -19.45
CA ASN A 55 -10.83 18.27 -20.07
C ASN A 55 -10.45 17.48 -21.33
N GLN A 56 -9.47 17.95 -22.10
CA GLN A 56 -8.97 17.24 -23.28
C GLN A 56 -8.24 15.94 -22.90
N ILE A 57 -7.37 15.99 -21.87
CA ILE A 57 -6.67 14.82 -21.33
C ILE A 57 -7.69 13.80 -20.79
N PHE A 58 -8.67 14.26 -20.00
CA PHE A 58 -9.72 13.40 -19.47
C PHE A 58 -10.57 12.75 -20.57
N LYS A 59 -10.90 13.49 -21.64
CA LYS A 59 -11.68 12.94 -22.75
C LYS A 59 -10.90 11.83 -23.48
N ARG A 60 -9.61 12.05 -23.76
CA ARG A 60 -8.76 11.06 -24.45
C ARG A 60 -8.50 9.82 -23.59
N SER A 61 -8.08 10.02 -22.34
CA SER A 61 -7.85 8.93 -21.38
C SER A 61 -9.10 8.09 -21.12
N SER A 62 -10.26 8.75 -20.94
CA SER A 62 -11.54 8.07 -20.75
C SER A 62 -11.90 7.18 -21.94
N GLN A 63 -11.66 7.64 -23.17
CA GLN A 63 -11.93 6.82 -24.37
C GLN A 63 -11.03 5.58 -24.44
N GLN A 64 -9.73 5.71 -24.12
CA GLN A 64 -8.81 4.57 -24.09
C GLN A 64 -9.21 3.56 -23.00
N ILE A 65 -9.51 4.04 -21.80
CA ILE A 65 -9.97 3.20 -20.69
C ILE A 65 -11.28 2.50 -21.06
N TYR A 66 -12.21 3.19 -21.70
CA TYR A 66 -13.45 2.58 -22.19
C TYR A 66 -13.18 1.42 -23.16
N ASN A 67 -12.30 1.62 -24.14
CA ASN A 67 -11.93 0.57 -25.11
C ASN A 67 -11.29 -0.64 -24.43
N VAL A 68 -10.37 -0.42 -23.47
CA VAL A 68 -9.75 -1.52 -22.71
C VAL A 68 -10.75 -2.21 -21.79
N THR A 69 -11.69 -1.47 -21.21
CA THR A 69 -12.77 -2.04 -20.38
C THR A 69 -13.68 -2.93 -21.21
N LEU A 70 -14.02 -2.52 -22.44
CA LEU A 70 -14.79 -3.34 -23.37
C LEU A 70 -14.03 -4.63 -23.73
N PHE A 71 -12.73 -4.51 -24.01
CA PHE A 71 -11.86 -5.66 -24.26
C PHE A 71 -11.80 -6.62 -23.06
N PHE A 72 -11.69 -6.09 -21.84
CA PHE A 72 -11.74 -6.87 -20.61
C PHE A 72 -13.08 -7.57 -20.43
N LEU A 73 -14.21 -6.87 -20.60
CA LEU A 73 -15.55 -7.45 -20.50
C LEU A 73 -15.79 -8.55 -21.53
N PHE A 74 -15.21 -8.43 -22.72
CA PHE A 74 -15.24 -9.48 -23.74
C PHE A 74 -14.53 -10.76 -23.24
N PHE A 75 -13.28 -10.67 -22.77
CA PHE A 75 -12.57 -11.85 -22.25
C PHE A 75 -13.23 -12.44 -21.00
N MET A 76 -13.74 -11.59 -20.12
CA MET A 76 -14.54 -11.99 -18.96
C MET A 76 -15.77 -12.80 -19.36
N SER A 77 -16.51 -12.34 -20.37
CA SER A 77 -17.69 -13.05 -20.88
C SER A 77 -17.30 -14.35 -21.59
N LEU A 78 -16.22 -14.35 -22.37
CA LEU A 78 -15.70 -15.53 -23.06
C LEU A 78 -15.31 -16.63 -22.06
N TYR A 79 -14.48 -16.30 -21.06
CA TYR A 79 -14.11 -17.26 -20.03
C TYR A 79 -15.29 -17.64 -19.13
N GLY A 80 -16.24 -16.73 -18.93
CA GLY A 80 -17.49 -17.02 -18.25
C GLY A 80 -18.31 -18.11 -18.96
N LEU A 81 -18.48 -17.98 -20.28
CA LEU A 81 -19.16 -18.99 -21.11
C LEU A 81 -18.38 -20.32 -21.13
N LEU A 82 -17.07 -20.27 -21.35
CA LEU A 82 -16.23 -21.46 -21.34
C LEU A 82 -16.29 -22.18 -19.99
N GLY A 83 -16.31 -21.44 -18.87
CA GLY A 83 -16.38 -22.00 -17.53
C GLY A 83 -17.68 -22.77 -17.29
N VAL A 84 -18.82 -22.21 -17.71
CA VAL A 84 -20.12 -22.90 -17.62
C VAL A 84 -20.11 -24.18 -18.46
N GLN A 85 -19.55 -24.15 -19.66
CA GLN A 85 -19.53 -25.32 -20.56
C GLN A 85 -18.51 -26.39 -20.14
N PHE A 86 -17.38 -26.01 -19.54
CA PHE A 86 -16.33 -26.94 -19.15
C PHE A 86 -16.58 -27.58 -17.79
N PHE A 87 -17.11 -26.82 -16.83
CA PHE A 87 -17.24 -27.26 -15.44
C PHE A 87 -18.69 -27.51 -15.01
N GLY A 88 -19.63 -26.65 -15.42
CA GLY A 88 -21.00 -26.71 -14.93
C GLY A 88 -21.09 -26.60 -13.40
N GLU A 89 -22.03 -27.34 -12.80
CA GLU A 89 -22.25 -27.29 -11.36
C GLU A 89 -21.26 -28.17 -10.58
N LEU A 90 -20.46 -27.57 -9.71
CA LEU A 90 -19.50 -28.26 -8.83
C LEU A 90 -20.11 -28.48 -7.44
N LYS A 91 -20.96 -29.51 -7.30
CA LYS A 91 -21.72 -29.81 -6.07
C LYS A 91 -21.47 -31.21 -5.50
N ASN A 92 -20.50 -31.93 -6.04
CA ASN A 92 -20.22 -33.31 -5.67
C ASN A 92 -19.19 -33.34 -4.54
N HIS A 93 -19.52 -33.96 -3.42
CA HIS A 93 -18.62 -34.15 -2.29
C HIS A 93 -18.64 -35.59 -1.77
N CYS A 94 -17.56 -35.98 -1.12
CA CYS A 94 -17.48 -37.26 -0.41
C CYS A 94 -18.27 -37.20 0.89
N VAL A 95 -19.27 -38.08 1.00
CA VAL A 95 -20.10 -38.25 2.20
C VAL A 95 -20.01 -39.68 2.71
N LEU A 96 -20.25 -39.89 4.00
CA LEU A 96 -20.35 -41.24 4.58
C LEU A 96 -21.46 -42.06 3.90
N ASN A 97 -21.21 -43.36 3.68
CA ASN A 97 -22.17 -44.28 3.05
C ASN A 97 -23.52 -44.38 3.80
N THR A 98 -23.55 -44.01 5.08
CA THR A 98 -24.76 -44.00 5.91
C THR A 98 -25.73 -42.87 5.53
N THR A 99 -25.27 -41.86 4.80
CA THR A 99 -26.04 -40.67 4.47
C THR A 99 -26.69 -40.83 3.11
N THR A 100 -28.00 -41.09 3.10
CA THR A 100 -28.80 -41.25 1.86
C THR A 100 -29.50 -39.97 1.41
N ASP A 101 -29.68 -38.99 2.31
CA ASP A 101 -30.45 -37.77 2.02
C ASP A 101 -29.54 -36.60 1.60
N PRO A 102 -29.67 -36.05 0.37
CA PRO A 102 -28.79 -35.00 -0.15
C PRO A 102 -29.09 -33.58 0.37
N THR A 103 -30.19 -33.40 1.11
CA THR A 103 -30.69 -32.09 1.58
C THR A 103 -30.46 -31.85 3.07
N ASN A 104 -30.36 -32.91 3.89
CA ASN A 104 -30.21 -32.82 5.34
C ASN A 104 -28.88 -33.46 5.79
N ILE A 105 -27.79 -32.79 5.42
CA ILE A 105 -26.41 -33.25 5.66
C ILE A 105 -25.84 -32.49 6.85
N THR A 106 -25.18 -33.21 7.75
CA THR A 106 -24.49 -32.61 8.90
C THR A 106 -22.99 -32.50 8.61
N ILE A 107 -22.29 -31.65 9.35
CA ILE A 107 -20.83 -31.46 9.18
C ILE A 107 -20.08 -32.79 9.40
N ASN A 108 -20.58 -33.66 10.30
CA ASN A 108 -19.97 -34.95 10.62
C ASN A 108 -20.08 -35.98 9.49
N SER A 109 -20.95 -35.77 8.51
CA SER A 109 -21.07 -36.66 7.35
C SER A 109 -20.13 -36.33 6.20
N LEU A 110 -19.44 -35.19 6.25
CA LEU A 110 -18.45 -34.76 5.25
C LEU A 110 -17.05 -35.27 5.63
N ALA A 111 -16.18 -35.40 4.63
CA ALA A 111 -14.76 -35.66 4.87
C ALA A 111 -14.07 -34.49 5.59
N ILE A 112 -12.96 -34.77 6.30
CA ILE A 112 -12.13 -33.74 6.95
C ILE A 112 -10.71 -33.82 6.36
N PRO A 113 -10.24 -32.81 5.60
CA PRO A 113 -10.99 -31.65 5.12
C PRO A 113 -12.08 -32.04 4.11
N ASP A 114 -13.04 -31.15 3.88
CA ASP A 114 -14.09 -31.37 2.88
C ASP A 114 -13.47 -31.48 1.48
N THR A 115 -13.82 -32.55 0.75
CA THR A 115 -13.25 -32.88 -0.56
C THR A 115 -14.35 -33.05 -1.60
N PHE A 116 -14.14 -32.41 -2.74
CA PHE A 116 -14.95 -32.61 -3.93
C PHE A 116 -14.63 -33.96 -4.57
N CYS A 117 -15.53 -34.49 -5.38
CA CYS A 117 -15.36 -35.80 -6.00
C CYS A 117 -16.02 -35.88 -7.36
N SER A 118 -15.63 -36.90 -8.13
CA SER A 118 -16.29 -37.25 -9.38
C SER A 118 -17.12 -38.51 -9.24
N THR A 119 -18.24 -38.56 -9.97
CA THR A 119 -19.04 -39.79 -10.12
C THR A 119 -18.45 -40.72 -11.19
N ASP A 120 -17.58 -40.20 -12.05
CA ASP A 120 -16.95 -40.97 -13.11
C ASP A 120 -15.68 -41.63 -12.59
N PRO A 121 -15.52 -42.96 -12.63
CA PRO A 121 -14.38 -43.67 -12.03
C PRO A 121 -13.02 -43.36 -12.71
N GLU A 122 -13.06 -42.85 -13.94
CA GLU A 122 -11.89 -42.55 -14.77
C GLU A 122 -11.39 -41.10 -14.60
N SER A 123 -12.12 -40.25 -13.85
CA SER A 123 -11.78 -38.83 -13.73
C SER A 123 -12.03 -38.25 -12.35
N GLY A 124 -11.37 -37.12 -12.05
CA GLY A 124 -11.47 -36.46 -10.75
C GLY A 124 -11.03 -37.33 -9.56
N TYR A 125 -11.39 -36.89 -8.37
CA TYR A 125 -11.06 -37.54 -7.11
C TYR A 125 -12.12 -38.59 -6.77
N GLN A 126 -11.64 -39.78 -6.38
CA GLN A 126 -12.48 -40.89 -5.94
C GLN A 126 -12.46 -40.96 -4.41
N CYS A 127 -13.64 -41.06 -3.81
CA CYS A 127 -13.76 -41.11 -2.35
C CYS A 127 -13.14 -42.38 -1.76
N PRO A 128 -12.57 -42.32 -0.54
CA PRO A 128 -11.99 -43.48 0.14
C PRO A 128 -13.07 -44.47 0.59
N GLU A 129 -12.66 -45.68 0.97
CA GLU A 129 -13.57 -46.72 1.45
C GLU A 129 -14.42 -46.23 2.64
N GLY A 130 -15.72 -46.52 2.61
CA GLY A 130 -16.70 -46.03 3.60
C GLY A 130 -17.33 -44.68 3.26
N MET A 131 -16.91 -44.04 2.16
CA MET A 131 -17.53 -42.82 1.62
C MET A 131 -17.99 -43.01 0.17
N THR A 132 -19.07 -42.33 -0.17
CA THR A 132 -19.64 -42.28 -1.52
C THR A 132 -19.68 -40.86 -2.04
N CYS A 133 -19.41 -40.68 -3.34
CA CYS A 133 -19.54 -39.38 -3.99
C CYS A 133 -21.01 -39.07 -4.25
N MET A 134 -21.51 -37.97 -3.68
CA MET A 134 -22.91 -37.56 -3.82
C MET A 134 -22.99 -36.07 -4.18
N LYS A 135 -23.98 -35.72 -5.01
CA LYS A 135 -24.31 -34.33 -5.32
C LYS A 135 -25.16 -33.71 -4.20
N LEU A 136 -24.62 -32.72 -3.50
CA LEU A 136 -25.33 -32.02 -2.43
C LEU A 136 -26.31 -30.98 -2.99
N GLN A 137 -27.49 -30.90 -2.38
CA GLN A 137 -28.52 -29.90 -2.71
C GLN A 137 -28.68 -28.90 -1.57
N LEU A 138 -27.58 -28.25 -1.20
CA LEU A 138 -27.56 -27.22 -0.16
C LEU A 138 -27.86 -25.83 -0.74
N SER A 139 -28.17 -24.86 0.12
CA SER A 139 -28.35 -23.47 -0.29
C SER A 139 -27.00 -22.82 -0.66
N LYS A 140 -27.00 -21.86 -1.60
CA LYS A 140 -25.80 -21.10 -2.01
C LYS A 140 -25.15 -20.34 -0.83
N TYR A 141 -25.90 -20.05 0.24
CA TYR A 141 -25.35 -19.42 1.45
C TYR A 141 -24.38 -20.34 2.21
N ILE A 142 -24.59 -21.66 2.14
CA ILE A 142 -23.76 -22.65 2.82
C ILE A 142 -22.58 -23.07 1.92
N MET A 143 -22.83 -23.35 0.63
CA MET A 143 -21.79 -23.81 -0.30
C MET A 143 -20.88 -22.68 -0.82
N GLY A 144 -21.37 -21.44 -0.76
CA GLY A 144 -20.70 -20.27 -1.33
C GLY A 144 -21.28 -19.83 -2.67
N PHE A 145 -20.84 -18.65 -3.10
CA PHE A 145 -21.33 -17.98 -4.31
C PHE A 145 -20.44 -18.18 -5.54
N ASN A 146 -19.27 -18.81 -5.36
CA ASN A 146 -18.34 -19.12 -6.45
C ASN A 146 -18.70 -20.45 -7.12
N GLY A 147 -18.69 -20.47 -8.44
CA GLY A 147 -19.11 -21.63 -9.22
C GLY A 147 -19.44 -21.30 -10.66
N PHE A 148 -19.68 -22.35 -11.44
CA PHE A 148 -19.92 -22.28 -12.88
C PHE A 148 -21.34 -22.73 -13.26
N ASP A 149 -22.26 -22.72 -12.29
CA ASP A 149 -23.67 -23.12 -12.46
C ASP A 149 -24.40 -22.26 -13.51
N GLU A 150 -24.27 -20.94 -13.40
CA GLU A 150 -24.94 -19.96 -14.25
C GLU A 150 -23.92 -18.98 -14.87
N PHE A 151 -24.29 -18.34 -15.97
CA PHE A 151 -23.40 -17.40 -16.65
C PHE A 151 -22.98 -16.21 -15.76
N ALA A 152 -23.89 -15.66 -14.97
CA ALA A 152 -23.59 -14.53 -14.09
C ALA A 152 -22.66 -14.91 -12.93
N THR A 153 -22.88 -16.08 -12.30
CA THR A 153 -22.02 -16.59 -11.23
C THR A 153 -20.65 -17.00 -11.78
N SER A 154 -20.61 -17.55 -12.99
CA SER A 154 -19.38 -17.86 -13.71
C SER A 154 -18.56 -16.59 -13.97
N ILE A 155 -19.17 -15.52 -14.53
CA ILE A 155 -18.46 -14.23 -14.71
C ILE A 155 -17.91 -13.70 -13.38
N PHE A 156 -18.69 -13.77 -12.30
CA PHE A 156 -18.23 -13.35 -10.97
C PHE A 156 -17.01 -14.18 -10.51
N THR A 157 -17.06 -15.50 -10.72
CA THR A 157 -15.97 -16.42 -10.39
C THR A 157 -14.72 -16.16 -11.24
N VAL A 158 -14.88 -15.92 -12.54
CA VAL A 158 -13.78 -15.52 -13.44
C VAL A 158 -13.19 -14.19 -13.00
N TYR A 159 -14.01 -13.25 -12.51
CA TYR A 159 -13.55 -11.92 -12.10
C TYR A 159 -12.68 -12.02 -10.85
N GLN A 160 -13.16 -12.77 -9.86
CA GLN A 160 -12.38 -13.12 -8.67
C GLN A 160 -11.10 -13.87 -9.04
N ALA A 161 -11.16 -14.81 -9.98
CA ALA A 161 -9.98 -15.57 -10.36
C ALA A 161 -8.96 -14.72 -11.16
N ALA A 162 -9.44 -13.77 -11.97
CA ALA A 162 -8.61 -12.84 -12.74
C ALA A 162 -7.85 -11.84 -11.85
N SER A 163 -8.35 -11.53 -10.63
CA SER A 163 -7.59 -10.76 -9.64
C SER A 163 -6.49 -11.58 -8.95
N GLN A 164 -6.35 -12.87 -9.31
CA GLN A 164 -5.41 -13.83 -8.72
C GLN A 164 -5.74 -14.16 -7.25
N GLU A 165 -7.00 -13.97 -6.84
CA GLU A 165 -7.46 -14.28 -5.49
C GLU A 165 -8.26 -15.58 -5.47
N GLY A 166 -7.82 -16.56 -4.66
CA GLY A 166 -8.56 -17.80 -4.42
C GLY A 166 -8.75 -18.72 -5.63
N TRP A 167 -8.23 -18.37 -6.82
CA TRP A 167 -8.38 -19.13 -8.06
C TRP A 167 -7.80 -20.54 -7.96
N VAL A 168 -6.71 -20.73 -7.20
CA VAL A 168 -6.07 -22.03 -7.00
C VAL A 168 -7.02 -23.00 -6.29
N PHE A 169 -7.75 -22.53 -5.28
CA PHE A 169 -8.73 -23.38 -4.58
C PHE A 169 -9.89 -23.74 -5.50
N ILE A 170 -10.38 -22.81 -6.33
CA ILE A 170 -11.44 -23.09 -7.31
C ILE A 170 -10.94 -24.10 -8.36
N MET A 171 -9.68 -23.97 -8.80
CA MET A 171 -9.03 -24.92 -9.69
C MET A 171 -8.94 -26.31 -9.06
N TYR A 172 -8.53 -26.42 -7.79
CA TYR A 172 -8.48 -27.72 -7.09
C TYR A 172 -9.86 -28.37 -6.99
N ARG A 173 -10.91 -27.60 -6.64
CA ARG A 173 -12.30 -28.11 -6.66
C ARG A 173 -12.70 -28.64 -8.04
N ALA A 174 -12.29 -27.96 -9.10
CA ALA A 174 -12.54 -28.39 -10.47
C ALA A 174 -11.73 -29.62 -10.88
N ILE A 175 -10.47 -29.75 -10.42
CA ILE A 175 -9.62 -30.94 -10.64
C ILE A 175 -10.21 -32.15 -9.91
N ASP A 176 -10.72 -31.98 -8.70
CA ASP A 176 -11.28 -33.08 -7.91
C ASP A 176 -12.66 -33.51 -8.44
N SER A 177 -13.39 -32.63 -9.13
CA SER A 177 -14.71 -32.95 -9.68
C SER A 177 -14.67 -33.50 -11.12
N LEU A 178 -13.67 -33.08 -11.92
CA LEU A 178 -13.63 -33.28 -13.38
C LEU A 178 -12.21 -33.63 -13.86
N PRO A 179 -12.02 -34.07 -15.12
CA PRO A 179 -10.68 -34.36 -15.64
C PRO A 179 -9.70 -33.20 -15.46
N ALA A 180 -8.57 -33.46 -14.78
CA ALA A 180 -7.60 -32.45 -14.36
C ALA A 180 -7.11 -31.54 -15.50
N TRP A 181 -6.95 -32.08 -16.70
CA TRP A 181 -6.48 -31.32 -17.86
C TRP A 181 -7.42 -30.16 -18.23
N ARG A 182 -8.74 -30.28 -18.04
CA ARG A 182 -9.71 -29.21 -18.33
C ARG A 182 -9.48 -28.03 -17.42
N ALA A 183 -9.37 -28.29 -16.12
CA ALA A 183 -9.12 -27.28 -15.10
C ALA A 183 -7.75 -26.62 -15.32
N VAL A 184 -6.68 -27.41 -15.46
CA VAL A 184 -5.33 -26.87 -15.64
C VAL A 184 -5.23 -26.00 -16.89
N LEU A 185 -5.76 -26.44 -18.04
CA LEU A 185 -5.73 -25.63 -19.26
C LEU A 185 -6.56 -24.35 -19.11
N TYR A 186 -7.81 -24.47 -18.66
CA TYR A 186 -8.71 -23.32 -18.50
C TYR A 186 -8.10 -22.25 -17.58
N PHE A 187 -7.67 -22.64 -16.38
CA PHE A 187 -7.15 -21.70 -15.39
C PHE A 187 -5.78 -21.14 -15.83
N SER A 188 -4.91 -21.95 -16.43
CA SER A 188 -3.61 -21.46 -16.92
C SER A 188 -3.76 -20.42 -18.03
N THR A 189 -4.61 -20.68 -19.04
CA THR A 189 -4.84 -19.72 -20.13
C THR A 189 -5.58 -18.49 -19.62
N MET A 190 -6.55 -18.65 -18.72
CA MET A 190 -7.28 -17.54 -18.11
C MET A 190 -6.33 -16.59 -17.36
N ILE A 191 -5.43 -17.12 -16.53
CA ILE A 191 -4.45 -16.30 -15.80
C ILE A 191 -3.50 -15.59 -16.78
N PHE A 192 -3.00 -16.28 -17.80
CA PHE A 192 -2.13 -15.67 -18.81
C PHE A 192 -2.83 -14.51 -19.55
N PHE A 193 -4.06 -14.71 -20.02
CA PHE A 193 -4.77 -13.69 -20.81
C PHE A 193 -5.37 -12.58 -19.93
N LEU A 194 -6.14 -12.89 -18.89
CA LEU A 194 -6.83 -11.87 -18.09
C LEU A 194 -5.89 -11.21 -17.07
N ALA A 195 -5.17 -12.01 -16.28
CA ALA A 195 -4.39 -11.48 -15.16
C ALA A 195 -3.04 -10.88 -15.60
N TRP A 196 -2.40 -11.41 -16.64
CA TRP A 196 -1.13 -10.86 -17.13
C TRP A 196 -1.34 -9.92 -18.31
N LEU A 197 -1.96 -10.36 -19.40
CA LEU A 197 -2.09 -9.50 -20.59
C LEU A 197 -3.05 -8.33 -20.35
N VAL A 198 -4.33 -8.59 -20.06
CA VAL A 198 -5.35 -7.52 -19.99
C VAL A 198 -5.05 -6.54 -18.85
N LYS A 199 -4.62 -7.01 -17.67
CA LYS A 199 -4.19 -6.14 -16.56
C LYS A 199 -3.03 -5.22 -16.97
N ASN A 200 -2.04 -5.73 -17.70
CA ASN A 200 -0.91 -4.92 -18.17
C ASN A 200 -1.32 -3.91 -19.25
N VAL A 201 -2.34 -4.22 -20.06
CA VAL A 201 -2.92 -3.24 -21.01
C VAL A 201 -3.54 -2.05 -20.27
N PHE A 202 -4.24 -2.28 -19.15
CA PHE A 202 -4.71 -1.17 -18.31
C PHE A 202 -3.57 -0.31 -17.78
N ILE A 203 -2.48 -0.93 -17.31
CA ILE A 203 -1.28 -0.20 -16.84
C ILE A 203 -0.65 0.60 -17.99
N ALA A 204 -0.58 0.03 -19.19
CA ALA A 204 -0.05 0.71 -20.37
C ALA A 204 -0.88 1.96 -20.73
N VAL A 205 -2.21 1.85 -20.75
CA VAL A 205 -3.09 3.01 -20.96
C VAL A 205 -2.88 4.07 -19.89
N ILE A 206 -2.88 3.70 -18.60
CA ILE A 206 -2.61 4.67 -17.52
C ILE A 206 -1.25 5.34 -17.72
N THR A 207 -0.22 4.59 -18.11
CA THR A 207 1.11 5.14 -18.38
C THR A 207 1.12 6.12 -19.56
N GLU A 208 0.38 5.83 -20.64
CA GLU A 208 0.18 6.76 -21.75
C GLU A 208 -0.48 8.05 -21.27
N THR A 209 -1.53 7.95 -20.43
CA THR A 209 -2.20 9.14 -19.87
C THR A 209 -1.28 9.99 -19.01
N PHE A 210 -0.40 9.38 -18.20
CA PHE A 210 0.62 10.11 -17.45
C PHE A 210 1.66 10.79 -18.36
N ASN A 211 2.08 10.12 -19.43
CA ASN A 211 3.00 10.70 -20.41
C ASN A 211 2.37 11.90 -21.13
N GLU A 212 1.08 11.82 -21.49
CA GLU A 212 0.34 12.95 -22.06
C GLU A 212 0.28 14.14 -21.09
N ILE A 213 -0.02 13.88 -19.80
CA ILE A 213 -0.02 14.92 -18.77
C ILE A 213 1.37 15.59 -18.69
N ARG A 214 2.45 14.79 -18.71
CA ARG A 214 3.83 15.30 -18.69
C ARG A 214 4.13 16.17 -19.91
N VAL A 215 3.78 15.73 -21.11
CA VAL A 215 4.01 16.49 -22.36
C VAL A 215 3.23 17.81 -22.33
N GLN A 216 1.96 17.78 -21.93
CA GLN A 216 1.14 18.99 -21.80
C GLN A 216 1.71 19.96 -20.76
N PHE A 217 2.26 19.43 -19.67
CA PHE A 217 2.95 20.22 -18.66
C PHE A 217 4.23 20.86 -19.22
N GLN A 218 5.10 20.08 -19.85
CA GLN A 218 6.33 20.59 -20.47
C GLN A 218 6.06 21.68 -21.51
N GLN A 219 5.03 21.54 -22.33
CA GLN A 219 4.65 22.57 -23.31
C GLN A 219 4.23 23.91 -22.67
N MET A 220 3.69 23.90 -21.44
CA MET A 220 3.35 25.16 -20.74
C MET A 220 4.56 25.83 -20.10
N TRP A 221 5.48 25.05 -19.52
CA TRP A 221 6.59 25.57 -18.73
C TRP A 221 7.89 25.71 -19.52
N GLY A 222 8.07 24.94 -20.59
CA GLY A 222 9.21 25.07 -21.52
C GLY A 222 9.26 26.44 -22.21
N VAL A 223 8.09 27.09 -22.38
CA VAL A 223 8.01 28.47 -22.89
C VAL A 223 8.38 29.51 -21.81
N ARG A 224 8.27 29.16 -20.51
CA ARG A 224 8.56 30.05 -19.37
C ARG A 224 9.99 29.96 -18.84
N GLY A 225 10.77 28.95 -19.25
CA GLY A 225 12.15 28.74 -18.82
C GLY A 225 13.17 29.81 -19.24
N HIS A 226 12.77 30.78 -20.07
CA HIS A 226 13.67 31.84 -20.54
C HIS A 226 13.70 33.09 -19.64
N ILE A 227 12.97 33.10 -18.51
CA ILE A 227 12.89 34.27 -17.61
C ILE A 227 12.88 33.82 -16.14
N SER A 228 14.05 33.51 -15.56
CA SER A 228 14.29 33.63 -14.10
C SER A 228 15.77 33.37 -13.75
N ASN A 229 16.66 34.29 -14.10
CA ASN A 229 18.00 34.40 -13.51
C ASN A 229 18.06 35.58 -12.51
N ASN A 230 17.02 35.76 -11.68
CA ASN A 230 16.93 36.88 -10.72
C ASN A 230 16.75 36.40 -9.27
N THR A 231 17.60 35.49 -8.79
CA THR A 231 17.63 35.13 -7.35
C THR A 231 19.01 35.02 -6.73
N ALA A 232 20.06 35.51 -7.40
CA ALA A 232 21.32 35.82 -6.71
C ALA A 232 21.32 37.32 -6.41
N SER A 233 21.04 37.71 -5.16
CA SER A 233 21.19 39.09 -4.71
C SER A 233 22.67 39.49 -4.78
N GLN A 234 23.05 40.11 -5.89
CA GLN A 234 24.40 40.63 -6.13
C GLN A 234 24.47 42.05 -5.55
N ILE A 235 25.42 42.29 -4.65
CA ILE A 235 25.69 43.64 -4.14
C ILE A 235 26.93 44.17 -4.84
N LEU A 236 26.83 45.38 -5.36
CA LEU A 236 27.95 46.10 -5.96
C LEU A 236 28.84 46.62 -4.82
N THR A 237 30.07 46.12 -4.74
CA THR A 237 31.07 46.64 -3.80
C THR A 237 32.06 47.46 -4.61
N GLY A 238 32.17 48.75 -4.32
CA GLY A 238 33.09 49.67 -5.02
C GLY A 238 34.38 49.83 -4.22
N ASP A 239 35.52 49.76 -4.91
CA ASP A 239 36.82 50.24 -4.45
C ASP A 239 37.38 51.22 -5.51
N ASP A 240 38.38 52.02 -5.17
CA ASP A 240 38.85 53.17 -5.99
C ASP A 240 39.28 52.82 -7.45
N ASN A 241 39.42 51.53 -7.78
CA ASN A 241 39.75 51.02 -9.12
C ASN A 241 38.60 50.29 -9.85
N GLY A 242 37.36 50.32 -9.34
CA GLY A 242 36.18 49.86 -10.09
C GLY A 242 35.15 49.06 -9.28
N TRP A 243 33.95 48.94 -9.87
CA TRP A 243 32.83 48.21 -9.27
C TRP A 243 32.98 46.70 -9.48
N LYS A 244 33.07 45.95 -8.38
CA LYS A 244 33.10 44.48 -8.42
C LYS A 244 31.74 43.94 -7.99
N LEU A 245 31.14 43.13 -8.87
CA LEU A 245 29.93 42.38 -8.58
C LEU A 245 30.33 41.17 -7.74
N VAL A 246 30.05 41.21 -6.44
CA VAL A 246 30.35 40.11 -5.52
C VAL A 246 29.02 39.48 -5.14
N THR A 247 28.88 38.18 -5.40
CA THR A 247 27.79 37.40 -4.84
C THR A 247 27.96 37.43 -3.33
N LEU A 248 26.94 37.87 -2.60
CA LEU A 248 26.87 37.63 -1.16
C LEU A 248 26.98 36.12 -0.96
N ASP A 249 28.15 35.64 -0.56
CA ASP A 249 28.26 34.35 0.06
C ASP A 249 27.37 34.43 1.31
N GLU A 250 26.17 33.81 1.27
CA GLU A 250 25.32 33.57 2.44
C GLU A 250 26.09 32.84 3.58
N ASN A 251 27.33 32.44 3.33
CA ASN A 251 28.25 31.73 4.20
C ASN A 251 29.14 32.61 5.09
N LYS A 252 28.99 33.95 5.10
CA LYS A 252 29.57 34.76 6.18
C LYS A 252 28.71 34.59 7.45
N HIS A 253 28.77 33.38 8.00
CA HIS A 253 28.06 33.00 9.21
C HIS A 253 28.58 33.86 10.36
N GLY A 254 27.75 34.76 10.87
CA GLY A 254 27.98 35.49 12.12
C GLY A 254 27.82 34.58 13.34
N GLY A 255 28.52 33.45 13.35
CA GLY A 255 28.58 32.51 14.47
C GLY A 255 29.94 32.58 15.15
N LEU A 256 29.96 32.37 16.47
CA LEU A 256 31.15 32.29 17.32
C LEU A 256 32.03 31.05 17.03
N ALA A 257 31.88 30.40 15.88
CA ALA A 257 32.43 29.08 15.58
C ALA A 257 33.82 29.18 14.92
N SER A 258 34.79 28.49 15.50
CA SER A 258 36.17 28.41 14.99
C SER A 258 36.21 27.80 13.58
N PRO A 259 37.07 28.29 12.66
CA PRO A 259 37.22 27.73 11.31
C PRO A 259 37.58 26.23 11.31
N ILE A 260 38.15 25.75 12.40
CA ILE A 260 38.50 24.34 12.62
C ILE A 260 37.24 23.45 12.70
N CYS A 261 36.18 23.93 13.35
CA CYS A 261 34.92 23.19 13.47
C CYS A 261 34.25 22.98 12.10
N HIS A 262 34.27 24.01 11.26
CA HIS A 262 33.78 23.91 9.88
C HIS A 262 34.65 22.98 9.02
N ALA A 263 35.97 22.96 9.24
CA ALA A 263 36.87 22.04 8.54
C ALA A 263 36.60 20.57 8.91
N ILE A 264 36.33 20.28 10.17
CA ILE A 264 35.97 18.92 10.64
C ILE A 264 34.62 18.48 10.07
N LEU A 265 33.60 19.35 10.12
CA LEU A 265 32.27 19.03 9.63
C LEU A 265 32.25 18.76 8.11
N ARG A 266 33.09 19.47 7.33
CA ARG A 266 33.20 19.27 5.89
C ARG A 266 34.08 18.08 5.50
N SER A 267 34.77 17.48 6.47
CA SER A 267 35.68 16.36 6.20
C SER A 267 34.90 15.09 5.79
N PRO A 268 35.39 14.33 4.80
CA PRO A 268 34.78 13.07 4.41
C PRO A 268 34.90 12.01 5.52
N HIS A 269 35.93 12.10 6.36
CA HIS A 269 36.17 11.17 7.46
C HIS A 269 35.09 11.26 8.54
N PHE A 270 34.68 12.46 8.93
CA PHE A 270 33.59 12.66 9.89
C PHE A 270 32.29 12.03 9.39
N ARG A 271 31.95 12.24 8.11
CA ARG A 271 30.76 11.64 7.48
C ARG A 271 30.82 10.12 7.43
N MET A 272 31.99 9.53 7.15
CA MET A 272 32.19 8.08 7.15
C MET A 272 32.02 7.45 8.54
N VAL A 273 32.52 8.10 9.59
CA VAL A 273 32.37 7.63 10.98
C VAL A 273 30.91 7.62 11.39
N VAL A 274 30.18 8.71 11.15
CA VAL A 274 28.73 8.79 11.45
C VAL A 274 27.96 7.70 10.70
N MET A 275 28.25 7.50 9.41
CA MET A 275 27.61 6.46 8.60
C MET A 275 27.89 5.05 9.15
N PHE A 276 29.12 4.78 9.59
CA PHE A 276 29.49 3.50 10.19
C PHE A 276 28.73 3.25 11.50
N VAL A 277 28.59 4.26 12.35
CA VAL A 277 27.86 4.14 13.62
C VAL A 277 26.37 3.92 13.38
N ILE A 278 25.77 4.61 12.41
CA ILE A 278 24.37 4.39 12.00
C ILE A 278 24.17 2.95 11.50
N LEU A 279 25.08 2.44 10.67
CA LEU A 279 25.03 1.08 10.18
C LEU A 279 25.19 0.05 11.31
N ALA A 280 26.11 0.27 12.25
CA ALA A 280 26.32 -0.59 13.41
C ALA A 280 25.08 -0.63 14.32
N ASN A 281 24.40 0.50 14.52
CA ASN A 281 23.13 0.56 15.25
C ASN A 281 22.04 -0.27 14.54
N GLY A 282 21.93 -0.15 13.22
CA GLY A 282 21.00 -0.94 12.41
C GLY A 282 21.27 -2.45 12.50
N ILE A 283 22.53 -2.87 12.41
CA ILE A 283 22.92 -4.29 12.56
C ILE A 283 22.61 -4.79 13.97
N THR A 284 22.91 -4.00 15.00
CA THR A 284 22.66 -4.37 16.40
C THR A 284 21.16 -4.59 16.64
N THR A 285 20.32 -3.70 16.11
CA THR A 285 18.85 -3.82 16.17
C THR A 285 18.34 -5.03 15.37
N ALA A 286 18.88 -5.27 14.17
CA ALA A 286 18.49 -6.41 13.32
C ALA A 286 18.95 -7.77 13.87
N THR A 287 20.02 -7.79 14.67
CA THR A 287 20.55 -9.02 15.31
C THR A 287 19.67 -9.47 16.48
N MET A 288 18.69 -8.65 16.89
CA MET A 288 17.77 -9.02 17.95
C MET A 288 16.90 -10.21 17.55
N SER A 289 17.16 -11.37 18.17
CA SER A 289 16.43 -12.61 17.91
C SER A 289 15.40 -12.87 19.00
N PHE A 290 14.12 -12.83 18.63
CA PHE A 290 13.01 -13.20 19.51
C PHE A 290 12.79 -14.70 19.51
N LYS A 291 13.38 -15.39 20.49
CA LYS A 291 12.98 -16.76 20.81
C LYS A 291 11.71 -16.71 21.65
N HIS A 292 10.65 -17.37 21.17
CA HIS A 292 9.39 -17.54 21.91
C HIS A 292 9.53 -18.61 22.99
N ASP A 293 10.66 -18.57 23.72
CA ASP A 293 10.83 -19.33 24.95
C ASP A 293 10.15 -18.50 26.04
N GLU A 294 9.35 -19.11 26.92
CA GLU A 294 8.52 -18.49 27.99
C GLU A 294 9.28 -17.60 29.01
N LYS A 295 10.54 -17.25 28.73
CA LYS A 295 11.34 -16.28 29.46
C LYS A 295 10.72 -14.88 29.40
N PRO A 296 10.79 -14.12 30.50
CA PRO A 296 10.28 -12.76 30.53
C PRO A 296 10.99 -11.89 29.50
N ARG A 297 10.19 -11.10 28.76
CA ARG A 297 10.65 -10.30 27.62
C ARG A 297 11.84 -9.39 27.98
N HIS A 298 11.88 -8.86 29.19
CA HIS A 298 12.94 -7.97 29.69
C HIS A 298 14.36 -8.54 29.57
N THR A 299 14.55 -9.85 29.80
CA THR A 299 15.88 -10.49 29.77
C THR A 299 16.54 -10.47 28.40
N TYR A 300 15.76 -10.36 27.31
CA TYR A 300 16.31 -10.23 25.95
C TYR A 300 16.78 -8.82 25.63
N TYR A 301 16.28 -7.80 26.33
CA TYR A 301 16.57 -6.41 26.04
C TYR A 301 17.69 -5.83 26.89
N ASP A 302 18.02 -6.43 28.04
CA ASP A 302 18.99 -5.82 28.96
C ASP A 302 20.33 -5.50 28.29
N ASN A 303 20.89 -6.41 27.49
CA ASN A 303 22.16 -6.16 26.78
C ASN A 303 22.01 -5.21 25.58
N TYR A 304 20.88 -5.24 24.88
CA TYR A 304 20.64 -4.40 23.70
C TYR A 304 20.26 -2.97 24.08
N TYR A 305 19.59 -2.78 25.21
CA TYR A 305 19.21 -1.49 25.75
C TYR A 305 20.43 -0.61 26.02
N TYR A 306 21.50 -1.18 26.59
CA TYR A 306 22.75 -0.44 26.79
C TYR A 306 23.45 -0.07 25.48
N ALA A 307 23.39 -0.95 24.47
CA ALA A 307 23.92 -0.64 23.14
C ALA A 307 23.11 0.49 22.47
N GLU A 308 21.79 0.47 22.58
CA GLU A 308 20.90 1.52 22.06
C GLU A 308 21.14 2.87 22.77
N ILE A 309 21.35 2.87 24.08
CA ILE A 309 21.76 4.07 24.82
C ILE A 309 23.05 4.66 24.25
N ALA A 310 24.07 3.82 24.05
CA ALA A 310 25.35 4.27 23.51
C ALA A 310 25.21 4.87 22.10
N PHE A 311 24.42 4.25 21.23
CA PHE A 311 24.19 4.75 19.88
C PHE A 311 23.39 6.07 19.88
N THR A 312 22.37 6.23 20.71
CA THR A 312 21.63 7.49 20.79
C THR A 312 22.47 8.62 21.36
N ILE A 313 23.27 8.37 22.40
CA ILE A 313 24.18 9.41 22.92
C ILE A 313 25.15 9.87 21.82
N PHE A 314 25.66 8.94 21.00
CA PHE A 314 26.53 9.30 19.89
C PHE A 314 25.81 10.21 18.86
N LEU A 315 24.56 9.90 18.51
CA LEU A 315 23.75 10.69 17.59
C LEU A 315 23.35 12.05 18.17
N ASP A 316 23.04 12.12 19.46
CA ASP A 316 22.76 13.37 20.16
C ASP A 316 24.00 14.27 20.20
N LEU A 317 25.18 13.71 20.45
CA LEU A 317 26.45 14.45 20.40
C LEU A 317 26.79 14.94 18.99
N GLU A 318 26.54 14.12 17.97
CA GLU A 318 26.71 14.51 16.57
C GLU A 318 25.82 15.70 16.19
N THR A 319 24.53 15.63 16.53
CA THR A 319 23.57 16.71 16.23
C THR A 319 23.88 17.99 17.00
N LEU A 320 24.27 17.89 18.27
CA LEU A 320 24.75 19.04 19.07
C LEU A 320 26.02 19.65 18.47
N PHE A 321 26.97 18.83 18.02
CA PHE A 321 28.17 19.29 17.34
C PHE A 321 27.85 20.04 16.05
N LYS A 322 26.92 19.53 15.22
CA LYS A 322 26.45 20.21 14.01
C LYS A 322 25.76 21.53 14.30
N ILE A 323 24.91 21.60 15.33
CA ILE A 323 24.23 22.84 15.75
C ILE A 323 25.25 23.88 16.21
N TRP A 324 26.28 23.46 16.95
CA TRP A 324 27.34 24.35 17.41
C TRP A 324 28.21 24.89 16.26
N CYS A 325 28.56 24.04 15.29
CA CYS A 325 29.36 24.43 14.13
C CYS A 325 28.60 25.37 13.18
N LEU A 326 27.34 25.06 12.84
CA LEU A 326 26.59 25.78 11.81
C LEU A 326 25.77 26.96 12.37
N GLY A 327 25.50 26.96 13.68
CA GLY A 327 24.52 27.84 14.31
C GLY A 327 23.09 27.39 14.04
N PHE A 328 22.21 27.53 15.05
CA PHE A 328 20.85 26.99 15.04
C PHE A 328 20.00 27.43 13.81
N ARG A 329 20.13 28.69 13.39
CA ARG A 329 19.36 29.25 12.27
C ARG A 329 19.79 28.69 10.91
N SER A 330 21.08 28.40 10.73
CA SER A 330 21.62 27.79 9.50
C SER A 330 21.29 26.28 9.47
N TYR A 331 21.45 25.60 10.61
CA TYR A 331 21.11 24.19 10.77
C TYR A 331 19.64 23.91 10.39
N TYR A 332 18.69 24.73 10.86
CA TYR A 332 17.27 24.56 10.56
C TYR A 332 16.86 24.99 9.13
N LYS A 333 17.77 25.52 8.30
CA LYS A 333 17.46 25.86 6.89
C LYS A 333 17.37 24.60 6.03
N HIS A 334 18.21 23.59 6.29
CA HIS A 334 18.28 22.37 5.51
C HIS A 334 17.29 21.30 5.99
N SER A 335 16.57 20.64 5.07
CA SER A 335 15.59 19.59 5.38
C SER A 335 16.22 18.36 6.05
N ILE A 336 17.44 18.01 5.67
CA ILE A 336 18.16 16.85 6.21
C ILE A 336 18.44 17.01 7.71
N HIS A 337 18.91 18.18 8.12
CA HIS A 337 19.21 18.50 9.53
C HIS A 337 17.95 18.59 10.40
N LYS A 338 16.80 18.97 9.82
CA LYS A 338 15.50 18.91 10.52
C LYS A 338 15.11 17.47 10.86
N PHE A 339 15.35 16.54 9.93
CA PHE A 339 15.07 15.13 10.15
C PHE A 339 16.05 14.51 11.14
N GLU A 340 17.35 14.82 11.05
CA GLU A 340 18.36 14.40 12.04
C GLU A 340 17.99 14.84 13.46
N LEU A 341 17.54 16.08 13.63
CA LEU A 341 17.10 16.60 14.93
C LEU A 341 15.83 15.90 15.44
N LEU A 342 14.88 15.60 14.55
CA LEU A 342 13.68 14.84 14.90
C LEU A 342 14.03 13.42 15.35
N LEU A 343 14.97 12.77 14.66
CA LEU A 343 15.45 11.43 15.03
C LEU A 343 16.16 11.44 16.37
N ALA A 344 17.08 12.37 16.59
CA ALA A 344 17.77 12.55 17.86
C ALA A 344 16.75 12.65 19.01
N ILE A 345 15.85 13.65 18.96
CA ILE A 345 14.79 13.85 19.97
C ILE A 345 13.91 12.60 20.15
N GLY A 346 13.48 11.97 19.06
CA GLY A 346 12.63 10.79 19.11
C GLY A 346 13.32 9.59 19.76
N THR A 347 14.62 9.43 19.53
CA THR A 347 15.43 8.34 20.11
C THR A 347 15.82 8.61 21.56
N THR A 348 16.08 9.87 21.94
CA THR A 348 16.28 10.26 23.34
C THR A 348 15.01 9.99 24.16
N ILE A 349 13.82 10.26 23.61
CA ILE A 349 12.54 9.93 24.26
C ILE A 349 12.34 8.42 24.33
N HIS A 350 12.71 7.66 23.30
CA HIS A 350 12.60 6.21 23.26
C HIS A 350 13.38 5.50 24.38
N ILE A 351 14.58 6.00 24.71
CA ILE A 351 15.43 5.38 25.74
C ILE A 351 14.88 5.50 27.15
N ILE A 352 13.97 6.44 27.41
CA ILE A 352 13.36 6.59 28.73
C ILE A 352 12.66 5.26 29.07
N PRO A 353 12.96 4.63 30.23
CA PRO A 353 12.46 3.29 30.56
C PRO A 353 10.93 3.14 30.46
N PHE A 354 10.19 4.23 30.63
CA PHE A 354 8.73 4.29 30.47
C PHE A 354 8.26 4.18 29.02
N PHE A 355 9.03 4.69 28.05
CA PHE A 355 8.69 4.71 26.62
C PHE A 355 9.42 3.65 25.81
N TYR A 356 10.31 2.89 26.45
CA TYR A 356 11.03 1.79 25.82
C TYR A 356 10.05 0.73 25.31
N LEU A 357 10.21 0.27 24.07
CA LEU A 357 9.33 -0.70 23.39
C LEU A 357 7.89 -0.23 23.10
N SER A 358 7.68 1.09 23.08
CA SER A 358 6.43 1.69 22.61
C SER A 358 6.50 2.06 21.12
N GLY A 359 5.51 2.81 20.62
CA GLY A 359 5.55 3.38 19.27
C GLY A 359 6.78 4.26 18.98
N PHE A 360 7.53 4.69 20.01
CA PHE A 360 8.78 5.44 19.79
C PHE A 360 9.90 4.61 19.14
N THR A 361 9.79 3.27 19.13
CA THR A 361 10.71 2.38 18.40
C THR A 361 10.77 2.70 16.89
N TYR A 362 9.72 3.32 16.32
CA TYR A 362 9.72 3.77 14.92
C TYR A 362 10.82 4.80 14.63
N PHE A 363 11.17 5.66 15.59
CA PHE A 363 12.23 6.65 15.38
C PHE A 363 13.60 5.98 15.29
N GLN A 364 13.83 4.92 16.07
CA GLN A 364 15.07 4.14 16.00
C GLN A 364 15.21 3.42 14.66
N VAL A 365 14.15 2.77 14.16
CA VAL A 365 14.18 2.10 12.86
C VAL A 365 14.34 3.10 11.71
N SER A 366 13.75 4.30 11.85
CA SER A 366 13.85 5.36 10.84
C SER A 366 15.26 5.94 10.67
N ILE A 367 16.18 5.70 11.62
CA ILE A 367 17.59 6.07 11.48
C ILE A 367 18.22 5.37 10.26
N PHE A 368 17.82 4.15 9.92
CA PHE A 368 18.38 3.40 8.80
C PHE A 368 18.04 4.02 7.43
N ILE A 369 16.88 4.69 7.31
CA ILE A 369 16.43 5.36 6.08
C ILE A 369 17.39 6.50 5.68
N PHE A 370 18.14 7.04 6.65
CA PHE A 370 19.15 8.08 6.43
C PHE A 370 20.34 7.61 5.57
N ILE A 371 20.64 6.31 5.50
CA ILE A 371 21.76 5.78 4.70
C ILE A 371 21.54 5.96 3.19
N GLN A 372 20.28 6.12 2.76
CA GLN A 372 19.89 6.04 1.35
C GLN A 372 19.79 7.40 0.63
N PHE A 373 20.04 8.51 1.33
CA PHE A 373 20.08 9.89 0.81
C PHE A 373 21.36 10.61 1.23
#